data_AF-A0A1M4MZZ6-F1
#
_entry.id   AF-A0A1M4MZZ6-F1
#
_cell.length_a   1.000
_cell.length_b   1.000
_cell.length_c   1.000
_cell.angle_alpha   90.00
_cell.angle_beta   90.00
_cell.angle_gamma   90.00
#
_symmetry.space_group_name_H-M   'P 1'
#
loop_
_entity.id
_entity.type
_entity.pdbx_description
1 polymer ?
#
loop_
_entity_poly.entity_id
_entity_poly.type
_entity_poly.pdbx_seq_one_letter_code
_entity_poly.pdbx_strand_id
1 'polypeptide(L)'
;MVALSRNVANKHAMEMLLTGDMTSADRAAEIGLVNRSVAAENVTSEVMALARKIASKSVMTLATGKSAFYAQREMSLEAAYAYASQVMVDNMLARDAEEGIDAFIQKRDPIWQDA
;
A
#
# COMPACT_ATOMS: atom_id res chain seq x y z
N MET A 1 2.98 -21.57 -2.70
CA MET A 1 3.81 -21.35 -1.49
C MET A 1 4.38 -19.93 -1.42
N VAL A 2 5.28 -19.52 -2.34
CA VAL A 2 6.07 -18.26 -2.28
C VAL A 2 5.24 -16.98 -2.07
N ALA A 3 4.19 -16.78 -2.86
CA ALA A 3 3.34 -15.59 -2.75
C ALA A 3 2.48 -15.63 -1.47
N LEU A 4 1.87 -16.77 -1.17
CA LEU A 4 1.01 -16.93 0.00
C LEU A 4 1.79 -16.66 1.30
N SER A 5 2.96 -17.27 1.48
CA SER A 5 3.78 -17.12 2.69
C SER A 5 4.34 -15.71 2.90
N ARG A 6 4.33 -14.85 1.88
CA ARG A 6 4.74 -13.43 1.96
C ARG A 6 3.58 -12.47 2.25
N ASN A 7 2.34 -12.94 2.14
CA ASN A 7 1.14 -12.13 2.31
C ASN A 7 0.36 -12.46 3.59
N VAL A 8 0.47 -13.68 4.13
CA VAL A 8 -0.20 -14.06 5.38
C VAL A 8 0.79 -14.64 6.39
N ALA A 9 0.40 -14.71 7.66
CA ALA A 9 1.22 -15.32 8.71
C ALA A 9 1.54 -16.80 8.38
N ASN A 10 2.75 -17.24 8.75
CA ASN A 10 3.25 -18.59 8.44
C ASN A 10 2.29 -19.72 8.86
N LYS A 11 1.58 -19.56 9.98
CA LYS A 11 0.60 -20.56 10.46
C LYS A 11 -0.55 -20.73 9.47
N HIS A 12 -1.16 -19.64 9.03
CA HIS A 12 -2.26 -19.68 8.05
C HIS A 12 -1.77 -20.15 6.68
N ALA A 13 -0.60 -19.70 6.24
CA ALA A 13 -0.02 -20.17 4.98
C ALA A 13 0.22 -21.69 5.00
N MET A 14 0.78 -22.23 6.08
CA MET A 14 1.09 -23.66 6.18
C MET A 14 -0.16 -24.52 6.23
N GLU A 15 -1.17 -24.11 7.00
CA GLU A 15 -2.48 -24.77 7.04
C GLU A 15 -3.10 -24.85 5.63
N MET A 16 -3.16 -23.74 4.89
CA MET A 16 -3.69 -23.72 3.53
C MET A 16 -2.88 -24.62 2.56
N LEU A 17 -1.56 -24.64 2.67
CA LEU A 17 -0.69 -25.41 1.78
C LEU A 17 -0.79 -26.93 2.01
N LEU A 18 -1.02 -27.35 3.26
CA LEU A 18 -1.09 -28.77 3.62
C LEU A 18 -2.49 -29.35 3.46
N THR A 19 -3.54 -28.55 3.71
CA THR A 19 -4.93 -29.01 3.63
C THR A 19 -5.52 -28.86 2.23
N GLY A 20 -5.19 -27.77 1.54
CA GLY A 20 -5.85 -27.40 0.28
C GLY A 20 -7.31 -26.96 0.45
N ASP A 21 -7.75 -26.68 1.67
CA ASP A 21 -9.14 -26.30 1.95
C ASP A 21 -9.50 -24.96 1.33
N MET A 22 -10.76 -24.85 0.87
CA MET A 22 -11.29 -23.60 0.33
C MET A 22 -11.43 -22.56 1.45
N THR A 23 -10.92 -21.35 1.20
CA THR A 23 -10.99 -20.23 2.14
C THR A 23 -12.09 -19.26 1.72
N SER A 24 -13.01 -18.93 2.64
CA SER A 24 -14.05 -17.92 2.38
C SER A 24 -13.44 -16.51 2.25
N ALA A 25 -14.13 -15.58 1.59
CA ALA A 25 -13.68 -14.21 1.44
C ALA A 25 -13.51 -13.50 2.80
N ASP A 26 -14.43 -13.73 3.74
CA ASP A 26 -14.36 -13.16 5.08
C ASP A 26 -13.11 -13.65 5.83
N ARG A 27 -12.83 -14.96 5.77
CA ARG A 27 -11.62 -15.52 6.39
C ARG A 27 -10.35 -15.02 5.70
N ALA A 28 -10.37 -14.91 4.37
CA ALA A 28 -9.25 -14.35 3.61
C ALA A 28 -8.95 -12.90 4.02
N ALA A 29 -9.98 -12.09 4.30
CA ALA A 29 -9.80 -10.74 4.80
C ALA A 29 -9.24 -10.73 6.24
N GLU A 30 -9.75 -11.59 7.11
CA GLU A 30 -9.30 -11.70 8.51
C GLU A 30 -7.81 -12.06 8.63
N ILE A 31 -7.32 -12.99 7.79
CA ILE A 31 -5.91 -13.41 7.81
C ILE A 31 -4.96 -12.50 7.01
N GLY A 32 -5.49 -11.44 6.39
CA GLY A 32 -4.72 -10.50 5.57
C GLY A 32 -4.35 -11.01 4.17
N LEU A 33 -5.00 -12.07 3.67
CA LEU A 33 -4.82 -12.54 2.29
C LEU A 33 -5.42 -11.56 1.29
N VAL A 34 -6.54 -10.94 1.64
CA VAL A 34 -7.16 -9.82 0.91
C VAL A 34 -7.42 -8.66 1.87
N ASN A 35 -7.58 -7.45 1.34
CA ASN A 35 -7.77 -6.27 2.20
C ASN A 35 -9.19 -6.19 2.79
N ARG A 36 -10.22 -6.66 2.07
CA ARG A 36 -11.64 -6.53 2.43
C ARG A 36 -12.47 -7.65 1.82
N SER A 37 -13.52 -8.06 2.52
CA SER A 37 -14.62 -8.87 2.02
C SER A 37 -15.89 -8.02 2.02
N VAL A 38 -16.63 -8.02 0.91
CA VAL A 38 -17.85 -7.21 0.73
C VAL A 38 -18.88 -8.02 -0.04
N ALA A 39 -20.16 -7.62 0.03
CA ALA A 39 -21.22 -8.22 -0.77
C ALA A 39 -20.89 -8.12 -2.27
N ALA A 40 -21.23 -9.16 -3.05
CA ALA A 40 -20.82 -9.30 -4.44
C ALA A 40 -21.27 -8.11 -5.32
N GLU A 41 -22.47 -7.61 -5.07
CA GLU A 41 -23.08 -6.45 -5.72
C GLU A 41 -22.32 -5.14 -5.45
N ASN A 42 -21.55 -5.07 -4.37
CA ASN A 42 -20.81 -3.88 -3.95
C ASN A 42 -19.33 -3.89 -4.36
N VAL A 43 -18.82 -5.00 -4.94
CA VAL A 43 -17.39 -5.14 -5.29
C VAL A 43 -16.92 -3.99 -6.18
N THR A 44 -17.67 -3.70 -7.26
CA THR A 44 -17.29 -2.64 -8.20
C THR A 44 -17.30 -1.26 -7.55
N SER A 45 -18.31 -0.93 -6.74
CA SER A 45 -18.39 0.38 -6.08
C SER A 45 -17.26 0.57 -5.08
N GLU A 46 -16.93 -0.46 -4.29
CA GLU A 46 -15.85 -0.44 -3.30
C GLU A 46 -14.47 -0.34 -3.95
N VAL A 47 -14.22 -1.12 -5.01
CA VAL A 47 -12.98 -1.04 -5.79
C VAL A 47 -12.81 0.36 -6.38
N MET A 48 -13.85 0.91 -7.00
CA MET A 48 -13.78 2.24 -7.61
C MET A 48 -13.63 3.35 -6.57
N ALA A 49 -14.24 3.22 -5.39
CA ALA A 49 -14.05 4.16 -4.29
C ALA A 49 -12.59 4.17 -3.81
N LEU A 50 -11.98 2.99 -3.64
CA LEU A 50 -10.57 2.88 -3.27
C LEU A 50 -9.65 3.42 -4.38
N ALA A 51 -9.91 3.07 -5.64
CA ALA A 51 -9.13 3.53 -6.78
C ALA A 51 -9.16 5.06 -6.91
N ARG A 52 -10.34 5.68 -6.78
CA ARG A 52 -10.47 7.15 -6.78
C ARG A 52 -9.71 7.79 -5.61
N LYS A 53 -9.75 7.20 -4.42
CA LYS A 53 -8.99 7.69 -3.27
C LYS A 53 -7.48 7.66 -3.55
N ILE A 54 -6.97 6.60 -4.17
CA ILE A 54 -5.57 6.50 -4.57
C ILE A 54 -5.26 7.54 -5.66
N ALA A 55 -6.07 7.60 -6.73
CA ALA A 55 -5.89 8.54 -7.84
C ALA A 55 -6.00 10.02 -7.43
N SER A 56 -6.59 10.33 -6.27
CA SER A 56 -6.63 11.70 -5.72
C SER A 56 -5.29 12.18 -5.12
N LYS A 57 -4.24 11.36 -5.15
CA LYS A 57 -2.91 11.67 -4.60
C LYS A 57 -1.92 11.85 -5.75
N SER A 58 -0.85 12.61 -5.48
CA SER A 58 0.28 12.77 -6.41
C SER A 58 0.78 11.42 -6.91
N VAL A 59 0.79 11.24 -8.24
CA VAL A 59 1.25 10.00 -8.88
C VAL A 59 2.72 9.74 -8.54
N MET A 60 3.54 10.79 -8.55
CA MET A 60 4.96 10.71 -8.22
C MET A 60 5.17 10.24 -6.77
N THR A 61 4.45 10.85 -5.83
CA THR A 61 4.55 10.48 -4.40
C THR A 61 4.14 9.03 -4.18
N LEU A 62 3.06 8.57 -4.82
CA LEU A 62 2.63 7.18 -4.75
C LEU A 62 3.64 6.20 -5.36
N ALA A 63 4.22 6.53 -6.50
CA ALA A 63 5.22 5.70 -7.17
C ALA A 63 6.50 5.57 -6.34
N THR A 64 6.99 6.68 -5.80
CA THR A 64 8.17 6.72 -4.91
C THR A 64 7.91 5.92 -3.64
N GLY A 65 6.81 6.20 -2.94
CA GLY A 65 6.46 5.50 -1.69
C GLY A 65 6.28 3.99 -1.88
N LYS A 66 5.62 3.58 -2.98
CA LYS A 66 5.42 2.16 -3.29
C LYS A 66 6.75 1.45 -3.59
N SER A 67 7.60 2.06 -4.41
CA SER A 67 8.92 1.50 -4.73
C SER A 67 9.78 1.37 -3.47
N ALA A 68 9.80 2.42 -2.63
CA ALA A 68 10.55 2.42 -1.38
C ALA A 68 10.04 1.36 -0.39
N PHE A 69 8.72 1.18 -0.29
CA PHE A 69 8.12 0.14 0.56
C PHE A 69 8.58 -1.27 0.17
N TYR A 70 8.62 -1.60 -1.13
CA TYR A 70 9.06 -2.93 -1.56
C TYR A 70 10.58 -3.11 -1.40
N ALA A 71 11.37 -2.08 -1.69
CA ALA A 71 12.82 -2.14 -1.56
C ALA A 71 13.25 -2.33 -0.09
N GLN A 72 12.72 -1.52 0.83
CA GLN A 72 13.14 -1.55 2.24
C GLN A 72 12.79 -2.86 2.94
N ARG A 73 11.71 -3.54 2.52
CA ARG A 73 11.27 -4.81 3.13
C ARG A 73 12.27 -5.94 3.01
N GLU A 74 13.17 -5.87 2.02
CA GLU A 74 14.20 -6.88 1.79
C GLU A 74 15.56 -6.47 2.41
N MET A 75 15.60 -5.36 3.15
CA MET A 75 16.82 -4.82 3.79
C MET A 75 16.88 -5.19 5.28
N SER A 76 18.08 -5.09 5.86
CA SER A 76 18.22 -5.06 7.32
C SER A 76 17.58 -3.79 7.87
N LEU A 77 17.19 -3.81 9.15
CA LEU A 77 16.52 -2.66 9.79
C LEU A 77 17.34 -1.36 9.67
N GLU A 78 18.65 -1.43 9.91
CA GLU A 78 19.55 -0.28 9.82
C GLU A 78 19.61 0.27 8.39
N ALA A 79 19.81 -0.60 7.39
CA ALA A 79 19.84 -0.21 5.99
C ALA A 79 18.49 0.35 5.51
N ALA A 80 17.38 -0.23 5.98
CA ALA A 80 16.03 0.24 5.68
C ALA A 80 15.81 1.68 6.18
N TYR A 81 16.25 2.00 7.41
CA TYR A 81 16.16 3.36 7.94
C TYR A 81 17.01 4.36 7.18
N ALA A 82 18.26 4.01 6.85
CA ALA A 82 19.14 4.87 6.06
C ALA A 82 18.53 5.14 4.67
N TYR A 83 18.06 4.09 4.00
CA TYR A 83 17.42 4.18 2.68
C TYR A 83 16.12 5.01 2.72
N ALA A 84 15.20 4.73 3.65
CA ALA A 84 13.94 5.44 3.75
C ALA A 84 14.13 6.91 4.10
N SER A 85 15.14 7.24 4.93
CA SER A 85 15.50 8.62 5.24
C SER A 85 15.96 9.38 4.00
N GLN A 86 16.81 8.76 3.17
CA GLN A 86 17.27 9.36 1.92
C GLN A 86 16.11 9.58 0.95
N VAL A 87 15.25 8.57 0.76
CA VAL A 87 14.06 8.69 -0.09
C VAL A 87 13.17 9.84 0.37
N MET A 88 12.99 10.01 1.68
CA MET A 88 12.19 11.11 2.22
C MET A 88 12.83 12.48 1.91
N VAL A 89 14.15 12.62 2.07
CA VAL A 89 14.89 13.84 1.72
C VAL A 89 14.76 14.17 0.24
N ASP A 90 14.96 13.18 -0.64
CA ASP A 90 14.85 13.37 -2.08
C ASP A 90 13.41 13.75 -2.48
N ASN A 91 12.40 13.12 -1.85
CA ASN A 91 11.01 13.41 -2.12
C ASN A 91 10.58 14.80 -1.64
N MET A 92 11.16 15.34 -0.56
CA MET A 92 10.88 16.72 -0.11
C MET A 92 11.32 17.79 -1.11
N LEU A 93 12.22 17.47 -2.03
CA LEU A 93 12.65 18.36 -3.11
C LEU A 93 11.66 18.36 -4.30
N ALA A 94 10.68 17.45 -4.31
CA ALA A 94 9.67 17.38 -5.36
C ALA A 94 8.55 18.40 -5.12
N ARG A 95 8.12 19.08 -6.18
CA ARG A 95 7.06 20.12 -6.14
C ARG A 95 5.75 19.62 -5.53
N ASP A 96 5.39 18.37 -5.79
CA ASP A 96 4.18 17.77 -5.22
C ASP A 96 4.30 17.51 -3.72
N ALA A 97 5.50 17.26 -3.20
CA ALA A 97 5.69 17.12 -1.76
C ALA A 97 5.53 18.47 -1.06
N GLU A 98 6.13 19.53 -1.62
CA GLU A 98 5.95 20.91 -1.16
C GLU A 98 4.47 21.31 -1.16
N GLU A 99 3.77 21.12 -2.28
CA GLU A 99 2.34 21.40 -2.41
C GLU A 99 1.49 20.60 -1.44
N GLY A 100 1.79 19.31 -1.24
CA GLY A 100 1.07 18.47 -0.30
C GLY A 100 1.20 18.94 1.15
N ILE A 101 2.39 19.38 1.55
CA ILE A 101 2.66 19.96 2.87
C ILE A 101 1.93 21.30 3.02
N ASP A 102 2.05 22.17 2.03
CA ASP A 102 1.42 23.50 2.05
C ASP A 102 -0.10 23.40 2.07
N ALA A 103 -0.70 22.55 1.24
CA ALA A 103 -2.14 22.33 1.21
C ALA A 103 -2.66 21.80 2.55
N PHE A 104 -1.91 20.90 3.19
CA PHE A 104 -2.25 20.39 4.52
C PHE A 104 -2.20 21.49 5.58
N ILE A 105 -1.13 22.29 5.62
CA ILE A 105 -0.98 23.41 6.57
C ILE A 105 -2.09 24.44 6.37
N GLN A 106 -2.43 24.73 5.11
CA GLN A 106 -3.45 25.71 4.73
C GLN A 106 -4.89 25.14 4.77
N LYS A 107 -5.06 23.84 5.07
CA LYS A 107 -6.36 23.13 5.11
C LYS A 107 -7.17 23.26 3.81
N ARG A 108 -6.48 23.20 2.68
CA ARG A 108 -7.08 23.18 1.34
C ARG A 108 -6.78 21.86 0.64
N ASP A 109 -7.50 21.59 -0.44
CA ASP A 109 -7.14 20.48 -1.31
C ASP A 109 -5.85 20.80 -2.09
N PRO A 110 -4.95 19.82 -2.26
CA PRO A 110 -3.72 19.98 -3.04
C PRO A 110 -4.00 19.99 -4.54
N ILE A 111 -3.20 20.75 -5.29
CA ILE A 111 -3.19 20.79 -6.75
C ILE A 111 -1.89 20.13 -7.24
N TRP A 112 -1.96 18.83 -7.50
CA TRP A 112 -0.81 18.05 -7.98
C TRP A 112 -0.39 18.51 -9.38
N GLN A 113 0.92 18.61 -9.62
CA GLN A 113 1.48 18.97 -10.93
C GLN A 113 1.67 17.77 -11.86
N ASP A 114 1.63 16.54 -11.30
CA ASP A 114 1.67 15.25 -12.02
C ASP A 114 2.65 15.19 -13.21
N ALA A 115 3.87 15.70 -13.04
CA ALA A 115 4.95 15.66 -14.05
C ALA A 115 5.69 14.32 -14.05
#